data_AF-A0A2S2PQY8-F1
#
_entry.id   AF-A0A2S2PQY8-F1
#
_cell.length_a   1.000
_cell.length_b   1.000
_cell.length_c   1.000
_cell.angle_alpha   90.00
_cell.angle_beta   90.00
_cell.angle_gamma   90.00
#
_symmetry.space_group_name_H-M   'P 1'
#
loop_
_entity.id
_entity.type
_entity.pdbx_description
1 polymer ?
#
loop_
_entity_poly.entity_id
_entity_poly.type
_entity_poly.pdbx_seq_one_letter_code
_entity_poly.pdbx_strand_id
1 'polypeptide(L)'
;MIDTWNLKIPRADRLLTKKYGVCELHFITEDIITYRIFEDIAGNKIKHELKKVILNPNAVPCIFPNLPSYFNKSIKKRRPPTERSILPNNLKKNKPSDINVRYNMKQ
;
A
#
# COMPACT_ATOMS: atom_id res chain seq x y z
N MET A 1 1.68 20.24 -3.97
CA MET A 1 2.85 19.61 -3.33
C MET A 1 2.53 19.11 -1.92
N ILE A 2 2.13 19.98 -0.98
CA ILE A 2 1.85 19.56 0.43
C ILE A 2 0.74 18.51 0.52
N ASP A 3 -0.30 18.61 -0.31
CA ASP A 3 -1.42 17.66 -0.34
C ASP A 3 -0.96 16.28 -0.83
N THR A 4 -0.12 16.27 -1.86
CA THR A 4 0.51 15.05 -2.38
C THR A 4 1.36 14.37 -1.32
N TRP A 5 2.10 15.15 -0.52
CA TRP A 5 2.88 14.63 0.60
C TRP A 5 1.96 14.10 1.70
N ASN A 6 0.88 14.80 2.06
CA ASN A 6 -0.09 14.31 3.05
C ASN A 6 -0.72 12.96 2.67
N LEU A 7 -0.90 12.69 1.36
CA LEU A 7 -1.39 11.40 0.88
C LEU A 7 -0.32 10.31 0.90
N LYS A 8 0.94 10.67 0.66
CA LYS A 8 2.04 9.72 0.48
C LYS A 8 2.78 9.39 1.76
N ILE A 9 2.87 10.34 2.69
CA ILE A 9 3.44 10.09 4.01
C ILE A 9 2.41 9.30 4.81
N PRO A 10 2.73 8.05 5.22
CA PRO A 10 1.80 7.15 5.90
C PRO A 10 1.60 7.52 7.37
N ARG A 11 1.08 8.72 7.62
CA ARG A 11 0.79 9.25 8.96
C ARG A 11 -0.68 9.67 9.06
N ALA A 12 -1.34 9.22 10.13
CA ALA A 12 -2.74 9.54 10.41
C ALA A 12 -2.92 10.54 11.56
N ASP A 13 -1.86 10.79 12.33
CA ASP A 13 -1.86 11.63 13.53
C ASP A 13 -1.90 13.13 13.20
N ARG A 14 -1.34 13.55 12.05
CA ARG A 14 -1.19 14.98 11.72
C ARG A 14 -1.10 15.27 10.23
N LEU A 15 -1.70 16.40 9.84
CA LEU A 15 -1.52 17.01 8.53
C LEU A 15 -0.25 17.88 8.45
N LEU A 16 0.50 17.72 7.37
CA LEU A 16 1.64 18.56 7.01
C LEU A 16 1.16 19.96 6.62
N THR A 17 1.79 20.96 7.24
CA THR A 17 1.82 22.36 6.81
C THR A 17 3.22 22.72 6.31
N LYS A 18 3.36 23.91 5.72
CA LYS A 18 4.63 24.45 5.19
C LYS A 18 5.78 24.55 6.22
N LYS A 19 5.48 24.40 7.52
CA LYS A 19 6.47 24.47 8.59
C LYS A 19 7.20 23.15 8.82
N TYR A 20 6.65 22.02 8.38
CA TYR A 20 7.32 20.73 8.54
C TYR A 20 8.24 20.45 7.37
N GLY A 21 9.38 19.84 7.68
CA GLY A 21 10.30 19.29 6.70
C GLY A 21 10.34 17.76 6.78
N VAL A 22 10.87 17.16 5.73
CA VAL A 22 11.20 15.73 5.65
C VAL A 22 12.67 15.63 5.29
N CYS A 23 13.42 14.73 5.94
CA CYS A 23 14.83 14.53 5.65
C CYS A 23 15.05 13.96 4.23
N GLU A 24 16.21 14.25 3.65
CA GLU A 24 16.59 13.81 2.29
C GLU A 24 16.55 12.28 2.12
N LEU A 25 16.76 11.52 3.19
CA LEU A 25 16.69 10.05 3.23
C LEU A 25 15.35 9.46 2.77
N HIS A 26 14.29 10.26 2.77
CA HIS A 26 12.96 9.84 2.34
C HIS A 26 12.70 10.05 0.84
N PHE A 27 13.65 10.65 0.12
CA PHE A 27 13.58 10.94 -1.31
C PHE A 27 14.58 10.08 -2.09
N ILE A 28 14.30 9.89 -3.38
CA ILE A 28 15.22 9.24 -4.31
C ILE A 28 16.34 10.23 -4.62
N THR A 29 17.58 9.75 -4.79
CA THR A 29 18.75 10.59 -5.09
C THR A 29 18.59 11.42 -6.36
N GLU A 30 17.78 10.97 -7.32
CA GLU A 30 17.43 11.69 -8.56
C GLU A 30 16.56 12.93 -8.31
N ASP A 31 15.76 12.91 -7.25
CA ASP A 31 14.92 14.03 -6.84
C ASP A 31 15.68 15.09 -6.04
N ILE A 32 16.94 14.80 -5.71
CA ILE A 32 17.80 15.58 -4.87
C ILE A 32 18.83 16.30 -5.73
N ILE A 33 18.72 17.62 -5.82
CA ILE A 33 19.63 18.49 -6.55
C ILE A 33 20.80 18.84 -5.62
N THR A 34 21.96 18.24 -5.90
CA THR A 34 23.21 18.48 -5.16
C THR A 34 24.18 19.41 -5.89
N TYR A 35 24.01 19.60 -7.21
CA TYR A 35 24.86 20.47 -8.01
C TYR A 35 24.06 21.23 -9.07
N ARG A 36 24.60 22.34 -9.56
CA ARG A 36 24.12 23.05 -10.75
C ARG A 36 25.17 23.00 -11.84
N ILE A 37 24.72 22.95 -13.08
CA ILE A 37 25.57 23.01 -14.26
C ILE A 37 25.47 24.42 -14.82
N PHE A 38 26.62 25.06 -15.03
CA PHE A 38 26.75 26.33 -15.72
C PHE A 38 27.53 26.11 -17.01
N GLU A 39 27.21 26.90 -18.04
CA GLU A 39 27.98 26.91 -19.28
C GLU A 39 28.91 28.11 -19.28
N ASP A 40 30.19 27.84 -19.58
CA ASP A 40 31.20 28.87 -19.76
C ASP A 40 31.09 29.49 -21.18
N ILE A 41 31.78 30.61 -21.40
CA ILE A 41 31.85 31.34 -22.68
C ILE A 41 32.35 30.43 -23.82
N ALA A 42 33.17 29.42 -23.48
CA ALA A 42 33.67 28.40 -24.42
C ALA A 42 32.72 27.20 -24.63
N GLY A 43 31.53 27.19 -24.02
CA GLY A 43 30.55 26.10 -24.11
C GLY A 43 30.84 24.90 -23.19
N ASN A 44 31.82 25.02 -22.30
CA ASN A 44 32.16 23.96 -21.35
C ASN A 44 31.19 23.95 -20.16
N LYS A 45 30.74 22.76 -19.76
CA LYS A 45 29.83 22.57 -18.62
C LYS A 45 30.62 22.48 -17.31
N ILE A 46 30.49 23.50 -16.47
CA ILE A 46 31.09 23.56 -15.13
C ILE A 46 30.06 23.10 -14.10
N LYS A 47 30.39 22.06 -13.34
CA LYS A 47 29.57 21.60 -12.21
C LYS A 47 29.92 22.39 -10.97
N HIS A 48 28.94 23.02 -10.37
CA HIS A 48 29.07 23.71 -9.09
C HIS A 48 28.24 22.98 -8.03
N GLU A 49 28.92 22.44 -7.02
CA GLU A 49 28.26 21.79 -5.89
C GLU A 49 27.48 22.81 -5.05
N LEU A 50 26.30 22.42 -4.59
CA LEU A 50 25.47 23.24 -3.72
C LEU A 50 25.85 22.98 -2.27
N LYS A 51 26.12 24.05 -1.51
CA LYS A 51 26.33 23.96 -0.05
C LYS A 51 25.11 23.44 0.69
N LYS A 52 23.91 23.67 0.14
CA LYS A 52 22.63 23.18 0.64
C LYS A 52 21.92 22.46 -0.47
N VAL A 53 21.55 21.23 -0.19
CA VAL A 53 20.80 20.37 -1.10
C VAL A 53 19.40 20.94 -1.32
N ILE A 54 18.90 20.86 -2.55
CA ILE A 54 17.58 21.35 -2.94
C ILE A 54 16.77 20.18 -3.49
N LEU A 55 15.47 20.13 -3.19
CA LEU A 55 14.58 19.13 -3.78
C LEU A 55 14.03 19.62 -5.11
N ASN A 56 13.83 18.69 -6.05
CA ASN A 56 13.04 18.97 -7.24
C ASN A 56 11.63 19.47 -6.83
N PRO A 57 11.05 20.43 -7.58
CA PRO A 57 9.72 20.98 -7.25
C PRO A 57 8.58 19.96 -7.38
N ASN A 58 8.84 18.79 -7.97
CA ASN A 58 7.88 17.69 -8.06
C ASN A 58 8.30 16.47 -7.21
N ALA A 59 9.36 16.60 -6.40
CA ALA A 59 9.83 15.51 -5.54
C ALA A 59 8.76 15.10 -4.54
N VAL A 60 8.55 13.78 -4.40
CA VAL A 60 7.59 13.19 -3.47
C VAL A 60 8.31 12.18 -2.59
N PRO A 61 8.19 12.26 -1.26
CA PRO A 61 8.82 11.30 -0.38
C PRO A 61 8.18 9.93 -0.58
N CYS A 62 9.01 8.92 -0.83
CA CYS A 62 8.57 7.56 -1.12
C CYS A 62 9.31 6.48 -0.33
N ILE A 63 10.42 6.84 0.32
CA ILE A 63 11.23 5.90 1.10
C ILE A 63 10.87 6.05 2.57
N PHE A 64 10.19 5.07 3.14
CA PHE A 64 9.85 5.05 4.57
C PHE A 64 10.29 3.70 5.16
N PRO A 65 11.55 3.60 5.62
CA PRO A 65 12.04 2.35 6.21
C PRO A 65 11.28 2.06 7.50
N ASN A 66 11.08 0.77 7.81
CA ASN A 66 10.37 0.31 9.01
C ASN A 66 8.86 0.58 9.04
N LEU A 67 8.22 0.73 7.89
CA LEU A 67 6.76 0.62 7.81
C LEU A 67 6.35 -0.77 8.30
N PRO A 68 5.46 -0.87 9.29
CA PRO A 68 4.92 -2.15 9.70
C PRO A 68 4.32 -2.88 8.49
N SER A 69 4.46 -4.21 8.42
CA SER A 69 3.96 -4.99 7.27
C SER A 69 2.48 -4.75 6.96
N TYR A 70 1.71 -4.34 7.96
CA TYR A 70 0.30 -4.00 7.80
C TYR A 70 0.04 -2.71 7.02
N PHE A 71 1.02 -1.83 6.83
CA PHE A 71 0.92 -0.63 6.00
C PHE A 71 1.06 -0.94 4.50
N ASN A 72 1.81 -1.99 4.14
CA ASN A 72 1.94 -2.49 2.77
C ASN A 72 0.76 -3.38 2.32
N LYS A 73 -0.40 -3.26 2.97
CA LYS A 73 -1.56 -4.06 2.58
C LYS A 73 -2.06 -3.59 1.21
N SER A 74 -1.88 -4.44 0.20
CA SER A 74 -2.66 -4.32 -1.03
C SER A 74 -4.14 -4.23 -0.65
N ILE A 75 -4.88 -3.32 -1.29
CA ILE A 75 -6.31 -3.11 -1.02
C ILE A 75 -7.02 -4.41 -1.41
N LYS A 76 -7.21 -5.32 -0.44
CA LYS A 76 -7.96 -6.55 -0.65
C LYS A 76 -9.42 -6.15 -0.83
N LYS A 77 -9.98 -6.43 -2.01
CA LYS A 77 -11.41 -6.20 -2.26
C LYS A 77 -12.22 -6.93 -1.20
N ARG A 78 -13.13 -6.20 -0.53
CA ARG A 78 -14.04 -6.77 0.46
C ARG A 78 -14.91 -7.82 -0.24
N ARG A 79 -15.13 -8.97 0.40
CA ARG A 79 -16.15 -9.93 -0.08
C ARG A 79 -17.53 -9.25 -0.03
N PRO A 80 -18.41 -9.50 -1.01
CA PRO A 80 -19.78 -8.99 -0.93
C PRO A 80 -20.48 -9.52 0.34
N PRO A 81 -21.48 -8.80 0.87
CA PRO A 81 -22.29 -9.30 1.97
C PRO A 81 -22.85 -10.69 1.65
N THR A 82 -22.67 -11.64 2.57
CA THR A 82 -23.32 -12.95 2.46
C THR A 82 -24.80 -12.78 2.78
N GLU A 83 -25.67 -13.14 1.85
CA GLU A 83 -27.11 -13.24 2.12
C GLU A 83 -27.34 -14.31 3.18
N ARG A 84 -28.02 -13.94 4.27
CA ARG A 84 -28.43 -14.90 5.29
C ARG A 84 -29.60 -15.71 4.72
N SER A 85 -29.42 -17.02 4.55
CA SER A 85 -30.53 -17.90 4.20
C SER A 85 -31.54 -17.93 5.36
N ILE A 86 -32.78 -17.55 5.07
CA ILE A 86 -33.92 -17.70 5.98
C ILE A 86 -34.43 -19.15 5.86
N LEU A 87 -33.56 -20.14 6.01
CA LEU A 87 -34.01 -21.53 6.10
C LEU A 87 -34.05 -21.92 7.58
N PRO A 88 -35.20 -22.35 8.13
CA PRO A 88 -35.25 -22.82 9.51
C PRO A 88 -34.33 -24.03 9.67
N ASN A 89 -33.44 -23.96 10.68
CA ASN A 89 -32.41 -24.94 11.04
C ASN A 89 -32.99 -26.28 11.58
N ASN A 90 -33.94 -26.91 10.88
CA ASN A 90 -34.54 -28.17 11.31
C ASN A 90 -34.58 -29.21 10.19
N LEU A 91 -33.42 -29.55 9.62
CA LEU A 91 -33.24 -30.87 9.03
C LEU A 91 -32.31 -31.66 9.95
N LYS A 92 -32.91 -32.33 10.93
CA LYS A 92 -32.25 -33.43 11.66
C LYS A 92 -31.82 -34.46 10.61
N LYS A 93 -30.52 -34.55 10.34
CA LYS A 93 -29.97 -35.64 9.53
C LYS A 93 -30.11 -36.92 10.36
N ASN A 94 -31.14 -37.73 10.07
CA ASN A 94 -31.23 -39.07 10.62
C ASN A 94 -30.05 -39.91 10.06
N LYS A 95 -29.30 -40.56 10.96
CA LYS A 95 -28.25 -41.52 10.59
C LYS A 95 -28.88 -42.69 9.82
N PRO A 96 -28.26 -43.20 8.74
CA PRO A 96 -28.72 -44.43 8.13
C PRO A 96 -28.12 -45.62 8.89
N SER A 97 -28.94 -46.35 9.63
CA SER A 97 -28.62 -47.71 10.07
C SER A 97 -29.84 -48.60 9.92
N ASP A 98 -29.66 -49.64 9.10
CA ASP A 98 -30.32 -50.94 9.17
C ASP A 98 -31.77 -51.08 8.70
N ILE A 99 -31.99 -51.22 7.39
CA ILE A 99 -32.89 -52.27 6.85
C ILE A 99 -32.30 -52.76 5.51
N ASN A 100 -31.51 -53.83 5.55
CA ASN A 100 -31.38 -54.76 4.42
C ASN A 100 -31.12 -56.15 4.96
N VAL A 101 -32.16 -56.75 5.54
CA VAL A 101 -32.24 -58.19 5.76
C VAL A 101 -33.64 -58.63 5.37
N ARG A 102 -33.71 -59.72 4.58
CA ARG A 102 -34.89 -60.57 4.27
C ARG A 102 -35.90 -59.97 3.26
N TYR A 103 -36.13 -60.52 2.07
CA TYR A 103 -36.25 -61.94 1.69
C TYR A 103 -35.86 -62.18 0.22
N ASN A 104 -35.02 -63.19 -0.03
CA ASN A 104 -34.99 -63.93 -1.28
C ASN A 104 -35.87 -65.18 -1.10
N MET A 105 -36.96 -65.32 -1.86
CA MET A 105 -37.52 -66.63 -2.19
C MET A 105 -38.43 -66.58 -3.43
N LYS A 106 -38.18 -67.55 -4.33
CA LYS A 106 -39.03 -68.15 -5.37
C LYS A 106 -39.03 -67.51 -6.76
N GLN A 107 -38.41 -68.22 -7.72
CA GLN A 107 -39.17 -69.04 -8.66
C GLN A 107 -38.60 -70.46 -8.67
#